data_AF-A0A7D5VAN9-F1
#
_entry.id   AF-A0A7D5VAN9-F1
#
_cell.length_a   1.000
_cell.length_b   1.000
_cell.length_c   1.000
_cell.angle_alpha   90.00
_cell.angle_beta   90.00
_cell.angle_gamma   90.00
#
_symmetry.space_group_name_H-M   'P 1'
#
loop_
_entity.id
_entity.type
_entity.pdbx_description
1 polymer ?
#
loop_
_entity_poly.entity_id
_entity_poly.type
_entity_poly.pdbx_seq_one_letter_code
_entity_poly.pdbx_strand_id
1 'polypeptide(L)'
;MSRIQIERSIGAERQTELGISAWPIWEKSISSFPWRYDCAETCYLLEGEVIVTPVDGEAVTISAGDLATFPAGMRCTWQITAPLKKHYQFD
;
A
#
# COMPACT_ATOMS: atom_id res chain seq x y z
N MET A 1 7.72 2.79 -17.25
CA MET A 1 7.48 3.86 -16.26
C MET A 1 6.65 3.26 -15.14
N SER A 2 7.30 2.69 -14.13
CA SER A 2 6.65 1.92 -13.08
C SER A 2 6.38 2.83 -11.87
N ARG A 3 5.26 3.56 -11.89
CA ARG A 3 4.87 4.48 -10.82
C ARG A 3 3.84 3.83 -9.89
N ILE A 4 3.91 4.13 -8.60
CA ILE A 4 2.89 3.73 -7.61
C ILE A 4 1.57 4.42 -7.98
N GLN A 5 0.50 3.66 -8.15
CA GLN A 5 -0.84 4.23 -8.31
C GLN A 5 -1.48 4.31 -6.94
N ILE A 6 -2.01 5.48 -6.59
CA ILE A 6 -2.70 5.70 -5.31
C ILE A 6 -4.07 6.27 -5.60
N GLU A 7 -5.11 5.54 -5.21
CA GLU A 7 -6.49 6.02 -5.20
C GLU A 7 -6.82 6.47 -3.77
N ARG A 8 -7.01 7.78 -3.58
CA ARG A 8 -7.30 8.36 -2.27
C ARG A 8 -8.76 8.16 -1.91
N SER A 9 -9.04 7.77 -0.67
CA SER A 9 -10.41 7.67 -0.13
C SER A 9 -11.37 6.89 -1.05
N ILE A 10 -11.05 5.63 -1.35
CA ILE A 10 -11.93 4.80 -2.18
C ILE A 10 -13.26 4.53 -1.46
N GLY A 11 -14.38 4.74 -2.16
CA GLY A 11 -15.72 4.53 -1.62
C GLY A 11 -16.05 3.07 -1.36
N ALA A 12 -17.09 2.80 -0.56
CA ALA A 12 -17.52 1.45 -0.19
C ALA A 12 -17.87 0.57 -1.41
N GLU A 13 -18.42 1.17 -2.47
CA GLU A 13 -18.70 0.49 -3.74
C GLU A 13 -17.41 -0.09 -4.34
N ARG A 14 -16.37 0.76 -4.48
CA ARG A 14 -15.07 0.35 -5.02
C ARG A 14 -14.38 -0.71 -4.17
N GLN A 15 -14.48 -0.60 -2.85
CA GLN A 15 -13.94 -1.60 -1.92
C GLN A 15 -14.63 -2.96 -2.09
N THR A 16 -15.93 -2.95 -2.35
CA THR A 16 -16.73 -4.16 -2.59
C THR A 16 -16.44 -4.76 -3.96
N GLU A 17 -16.31 -3.94 -5.01
CA GLU A 17 -15.94 -4.38 -6.36
C GLU A 17 -14.59 -5.09 -6.39
N LEU A 18 -13.61 -4.56 -5.64
CA LEU A 18 -12.28 -5.15 -5.51
C LEU A 18 -12.26 -6.36 -4.57
N GLY A 19 -13.32 -6.58 -3.79
CA GLY A 19 -13.40 -7.66 -2.82
C GLY A 19 -12.34 -7.55 -1.71
N ILE A 20 -11.99 -6.32 -1.30
CA ILE A 20 -10.90 -6.06 -0.35
C ILE A 20 -11.12 -6.80 0.98
N SER A 21 -12.38 -7.00 1.37
CA SER A 21 -12.77 -7.76 2.56
C SER A 21 -12.34 -9.24 2.54
N ALA A 22 -12.11 -9.83 1.37
CA ALA A 22 -11.60 -11.18 1.22
C ALA A 22 -10.07 -11.26 1.28
N TRP A 23 -9.37 -10.13 1.19
CA TRP A 23 -7.92 -10.11 1.17
C TRP A 23 -7.36 -10.35 2.58
N PRO A 24 -6.18 -10.97 2.70
CA PRO A 24 -5.52 -11.08 3.98
C PRO A 24 -5.22 -9.70 4.57
N ILE A 25 -5.32 -9.62 5.90
CA ILE A 25 -4.99 -8.42 6.67
C ILE A 25 -3.54 -8.53 7.12
N TRP A 26 -2.82 -7.42 7.00
CA TRP A 26 -1.48 -7.26 7.53
C TRP A 26 -1.43 -6.09 8.50
N GLU A 27 -0.84 -6.34 9.66
CA GLU A 27 -0.73 -5.38 10.74
C GLU A 27 0.74 -5.24 11.14
N LYS A 28 1.21 -4.00 11.28
CA LYS A 28 2.57 -3.73 11.73
C LYS A 28 2.68 -2.41 12.48
N SER A 29 3.51 -2.41 13.52
CA SER A 29 3.84 -1.22 14.30
C SER A 29 4.85 -0.32 13.56
N ILE A 30 5.04 0.88 14.10
CA ILE A 30 5.98 1.91 13.63
C ILE A 30 7.36 1.26 13.40
N SER A 31 7.78 1.25 12.13
CA SER A 31 9.04 0.63 11.69
C SER A 31 9.41 1.14 10.30
N SER A 32 10.69 1.12 9.98
CA SER A 32 11.19 1.42 8.64
C SER A 32 11.99 0.25 8.09
N PHE A 33 11.71 -0.16 6.86
CA PHE A 33 12.42 -1.24 6.20
C PHE A 33 12.37 -1.10 4.67
N PRO A 34 13.44 -1.53 3.97
CA PRO A 34 13.41 -1.64 2.52
C PRO A 34 12.50 -2.80 2.09
N TRP A 35 11.73 -2.59 1.03
CA TRP A 35 10.84 -3.58 0.43
C TRP A 35 11.03 -3.66 -1.08
N ARG A 36 10.86 -4.86 -1.62
CA ARG A 36 10.90 -5.13 -3.05
C ARG A 36 9.65 -5.88 -3.45
N TYR A 37 8.97 -5.38 -4.47
CA TYR A 37 7.84 -6.05 -5.09
C TYR A 37 8.36 -6.90 -6.23
N ASP A 38 8.30 -8.23 -6.09
CA ASP A 38 8.64 -9.14 -7.17
C ASP A 38 7.49 -9.28 -8.18
N CYS A 39 6.24 -9.22 -7.69
CA CYS A 39 5.01 -9.18 -8.49
C CYS A 39 4.23 -7.88 -8.23
N ALA A 40 3.15 -7.65 -8.97
CA ALA A 40 2.28 -6.51 -8.68
C ALA A 40 1.55 -6.76 -7.35
N GLU A 41 1.60 -5.78 -6.45
CA GLU A 41 0.90 -5.84 -5.16
C GLU A 41 -0.07 -4.67 -5.07
N THR A 42 -1.33 -4.98 -4.79
CA THR A 42 -2.34 -3.98 -4.44
C THR A 42 -2.57 -4.05 -2.94
N CYS A 43 -2.52 -2.91 -2.27
CA CYS A 43 -2.81 -2.85 -0.84
C CYS A 43 -3.73 -1.68 -0.50
N TYR A 44 -4.63 -1.92 0.44
CA TYR A 44 -5.60 -0.95 0.94
C TYR A 44 -5.35 -0.70 2.41
N LEU A 45 -5.09 0.54 2.80
CA LEU A 45 -4.92 0.89 4.21
C LEU A 45 -6.28 1.02 4.89
N LEU A 46 -6.50 0.21 5.93
CA LEU A 46 -7.63 0.34 6.84
C LEU A 46 -7.36 1.37 7.92
N GLU A 47 -6.14 1.38 8.46
CA GLU A 47 -5.74 2.25 9.56
C GLU A 47 -4.25 2.58 9.48
N GLY A 48 -3.87 3.74 10.02
CA GLY A 48 -2.49 4.17 10.14
C GLY A 48 -2.00 5.02 8.97
N GLU A 49 -0.68 5.21 8.96
CA GLU A 49 0.02 6.02 7.97
C GLU A 49 1.38 5.39 7.66
N VAL A 50 1.70 5.35 6.37
CA VAL A 50 2.98 4.88 5.87
C VAL A 50 3.49 5.80 4.77
N ILE A 51 4.78 6.07 4.80
CA ILE A 51 5.49 6.79 3.76
C ILE A 51 6.26 5.76 2.96
N VAL A 52 5.92 5.61 1.68
CA VAL A 52 6.62 4.72 0.77
C VAL A 52 7.51 5.55 -0.14
N THR A 53 8.81 5.34 -0.09
CA THR A 53 9.78 6.06 -0.92
C THR A 53 10.33 5.14 -2.01
N PRO A 54 9.94 5.30 -3.28
CA PRO A 54 10.55 4.58 -4.40
C PRO A 54 12.05 4.89 -4.49
N VAL A 55 12.86 3.92 -4.94
CA VAL A 55 14.28 4.19 -5.21
C VAL A 55 14.49 5.22 -6.32
N ASP A 56 13.58 5.27 -7.29
CA ASP A 56 13.68 6.10 -8.51
C ASP A 56 12.56 7.17 -8.56
N GLY A 57 12.08 7.65 -7.41
CA GLY A 57 10.91 8.52 -7.39
C GLY A 57 10.69 9.27 -6.09
N GLU A 58 9.55 9.97 -6.03
CA GLU A 58 9.16 10.78 -4.88
C GLU A 58 8.48 9.93 -3.80
N ALA A 59 8.71 10.31 -2.55
CA ALA A 59 8.04 9.71 -1.41
C ALA A 59 6.52 9.94 -1.50
N VAL A 60 5.76 8.88 -1.33
CA VAL A 60 4.30 8.91 -1.31
C VAL A 60 3.79 8.51 0.06
N THR A 61 2.94 9.34 0.64
CA THR A 61 2.27 9.03 1.91
C THR A 61 0.95 8.35 1.60
N ILE A 62 0.72 7.19 2.22
CA ILE A 62 -0.51 6.41 2.13
C ILE A 62 -1.12 6.39 3.53
N SER A 63 -2.40 6.71 3.61
CA SER A 63 -3.17 6.79 4.86
C SER A 63 -4.40 5.89 4.82
N ALA A 64 -5.04 5.72 5.98
CA ALA A 64 -6.31 5.02 6.09
C ALA A 64 -7.34 5.48 5.03
N GLY A 65 -7.92 4.53 4.29
CA GLY A 65 -8.85 4.77 3.18
C GLY A 65 -8.22 4.85 1.79
N ASP A 66 -6.89 4.81 1.69
CA ASP A 66 -6.18 4.85 0.41
C ASP A 66 -5.87 3.45 -0.11
N LEU A 67 -6.02 3.27 -1.42
CA LEU A 67 -5.62 2.07 -2.17
C LEU A 67 -4.35 2.37 -2.94
N ALA A 68 -3.27 1.64 -2.67
CA ALA A 68 -2.01 1.75 -3.36
C ALA A 68 -1.71 0.49 -4.16
N THR A 69 -1.37 0.66 -5.44
CA THR A 69 -0.94 -0.41 -6.35
C THR A 69 0.53 -0.22 -6.71
N PHE A 70 1.32 -1.24 -6.42
CA PHE A 70 2.75 -1.28 -6.66
C PHE A 70 3.06 -2.20 -7.85
N PRO A 71 3.81 -1.71 -8.85
CA PRO A 71 4.18 -2.53 -10.00
C PRO A 71 5.27 -3.55 -9.66
N ALA A 72 5.23 -4.70 -10.34
CA ALA A 72 6.24 -5.73 -10.27
C ALA A 72 7.64 -5.21 -10.59
N GLY A 73 8.65 -5.69 -9.86
CA GLY A 73 10.05 -5.30 -9.98
C GLY A 73 10.43 -3.99 -9.27
N MET A 74 9.48 -3.32 -8.61
CA MET A 74 9.74 -2.05 -7.94
C MET A 74 10.47 -2.23 -6.60
N ARG A 75 11.39 -1.32 -6.30
CA ARG A 75 12.07 -1.21 -4.99
C ARG A 75 11.68 0.08 -4.31
N CYS A 76 11.34 0.00 -3.04
CA CYS A 76 10.97 1.15 -2.22
C CYS A 76 11.34 0.95 -0.76
N THR A 77 11.31 2.03 0.01
CA THR A 77 11.45 2.01 1.46
C THR A 77 10.09 2.27 2.08
N TRP A 78 9.64 1.36 2.94
CA TRP A 78 8.44 1.52 3.74
C TRP A 78 8.83 2.16 5.08
N GLN A 79 8.21 3.29 5.40
CA GLN A 79 8.37 3.97 6.69
C GLN A 79 7.01 4.15 7.33
N ILE A 80 6.68 3.26 8.26
CA ILE A 80 5.42 3.26 9.00
C ILE A 80 5.55 4.28 10.12
N THR A 81 4.80 5.38 10.05
CA THR A 81 4.81 6.49 11.02
C THR A 81 3.76 6.29 12.12
N ALA A 82 2.69 5.55 11.84
CA ALA A 82 1.65 5.16 12.78
C ALA A 82 1.32 3.66 12.64
N PRO A 83 0.85 2.96 13.69
CA PRO A 83 0.43 1.56 13.59
C PRO A 83 -0.47 1.34 12.38
N LEU A 84 -0.02 0.50 11.46
CA LEU A 84 -0.64 0.31 10.17
C LEU A 84 -1.41 -1.00 10.14
N LYS A 85 -2.61 -0.93 9.58
CA LYS A 85 -3.45 -2.07 9.22
C LYS A 85 -3.81 -1.93 7.75
N LYS A 86 -3.46 -2.92 6.93
CA LYS A 86 -3.75 -2.92 5.50
C LYS A 86 -4.26 -4.28 5.02
N HIS A 87 -5.17 -4.28 4.06
CA HIS A 87 -5.40 -5.44 3.20
C HIS A 87 -4.37 -5.46 2.08
N TYR A 88 -3.95 -6.63 1.64
CA TYR A 88 -3.00 -6.77 0.54
C TYR A 88 -3.36 -7.96 -0.35
N GLN A 89 -3.12 -7.82 -1.65
CA GLN A 89 -3.29 -8.86 -2.65
C GLN A 89 -2.11 -8.81 -3.62
N PHE A 90 -1.59 -9.99 -3.95
CA PHE A 90 -0.60 -10.17 -5.01
C PHE A 90 -1.31 -10.65 -6.28
N ASP A 91 -0.89 -10.14 -7.43
CA ASP A 91 -1.29 -10.61 -8.77
C ASP A 91 -0.21 -11.48 -9.41
#